data_AF-A0A7Y3TTR3-F1
#
_entry.id   AF-A0A7Y3TTR3-F1
#
_cell.length_a   1.000
_cell.length_b   1.000
_cell.length_c   1.000
_cell.angle_alpha   90.00
_cell.angle_beta   90.00
_cell.angle_gamma   90.00
#
_symmetry.space_group_name_H-M   'P 1'
#
loop_
_entity.id
_entity.type
_entity.pdbx_description
1 polymer ?
#
loop_
_entity_poly.entity_id
_entity_poly.type
_entity_poly.pdbx_seq_one_letter_code
_entity_poly.pdbx_strand_id
1 'polypeptide(L)'
;MQCPNCNGSILSDDRFCENCGVPLIAESSPPTACAKCGSSDIDAEDYCAQCGFRNAPVSSAIPNDRIELAVSPRLAGVSDPGLKHDRNEDYITLQTLNDDHHILVVCDGVSSSQTPELAAKAAVEATCQHLVTALPAGGESELAMNGAIAAALKAVCAIPYHQQDDGDPPSTTIVAAIVQTNKITIGWLGDSRAYWVAADTIQQLTQDDSWMNDMVASGKLSEAEARQSPHAHAINRWLGADARENATPSIATFTIPGSGYLLLCSDGLWNYTPTASQLAELVHRYVAPDAIVLSRRLVEYARSQGGRDNITVAVLSFLI
;
A
#
# COMPACT_ATOMS: atom_id res chain seq x y z
N MET A 1 -21.71 -14.72 25.65
CA MET A 1 -22.59 -15.33 24.61
C MET A 1 -21.72 -16.20 23.70
N GLN A 2 -22.32 -16.92 22.74
CA GLN A 2 -21.57 -17.69 21.73
C GLN A 2 -21.84 -17.12 20.34
N CYS A 3 -20.80 -17.04 19.52
CA CYS A 3 -20.91 -16.61 18.14
C CYS A 3 -21.82 -17.57 17.35
N PRO A 4 -22.82 -17.07 16.61
CA PRO A 4 -23.76 -17.92 15.87
C PRO A 4 -23.11 -18.66 14.69
N ASN A 5 -21.92 -18.23 14.24
CA ASN A 5 -21.21 -18.83 13.11
C ASN A 5 -20.17 -19.87 13.54
N CYS A 6 -19.33 -19.56 14.53
CA CYS A 6 -18.17 -20.39 14.90
C CYS A 6 -18.21 -20.93 16.33
N ASN A 7 -19.28 -20.63 17.09
CA ASN A 7 -19.45 -21.01 18.50
C ASN A 7 -18.36 -20.49 19.47
N GLY A 8 -17.49 -19.59 19.02
CA GLY A 8 -16.49 -18.93 19.87
C GLY A 8 -17.14 -18.05 20.96
N SER A 9 -16.44 -17.87 22.07
CA SER A 9 -16.87 -16.98 23.16
C SER A 9 -16.94 -15.53 22.67
N ILE A 10 -18.04 -14.84 23.00
CA ILE A 10 -18.26 -13.42 22.70
C ILE A 10 -18.80 -12.71 23.95
N LEU A 11 -18.43 -11.45 24.18
CA LEU A 11 -18.92 -10.57 25.23
C LEU A 11 -20.23 -9.88 24.80
N SER A 12 -20.91 -9.21 25.74
CA SER A 12 -22.20 -8.54 25.46
C SER A 12 -22.09 -7.35 24.52
N ASP A 13 -20.90 -6.74 24.46
CA ASP A 13 -20.67 -5.48 23.76
C ASP A 13 -19.89 -5.70 22.45
N ASP A 14 -19.59 -6.96 22.12
CA ASP A 14 -18.87 -7.35 20.91
C ASP A 14 -19.72 -7.07 19.67
N ARG A 15 -19.20 -6.24 18.78
CA ARG A 15 -19.84 -5.96 17.48
C ARG A 15 -19.52 -7.01 16.42
N PHE A 16 -18.46 -7.80 16.63
CA PHE A 16 -17.97 -8.86 15.75
C PHE A 16 -17.40 -10.01 16.59
N CYS A 17 -17.43 -11.24 16.07
CA CYS A 17 -16.79 -12.37 16.74
C CYS A 17 -15.27 -12.34 16.59
N GLU A 18 -14.53 -12.34 17.70
CA GLU A 18 -13.06 -12.34 17.70
C GLU A 18 -12.43 -13.57 17.01
N ASN A 19 -13.14 -14.70 17.00
CA ASN A 19 -12.61 -15.97 16.48
C ASN A 19 -12.82 -16.14 14.96
N CYS A 20 -13.89 -15.56 14.38
CA CYS A 20 -14.21 -15.75 12.96
C CYS A 20 -14.59 -14.48 12.19
N GLY A 21 -14.55 -13.30 12.83
CA GLY A 21 -14.79 -12.00 12.19
C GLY A 21 -16.24 -11.70 11.79
N VAL A 22 -17.22 -12.57 12.09
CA VAL A 22 -18.62 -12.34 11.69
C VAL A 22 -19.23 -11.18 12.51
N PRO A 23 -19.98 -10.24 11.89
CA PRO A 23 -20.72 -9.22 12.62
C PRO A 23 -21.81 -9.83 13.51
N LEU A 24 -21.93 -9.31 14.73
CA LEU A 24 -22.88 -9.77 15.76
C LEU A 24 -24.07 -8.82 15.93
N ILE A 25 -24.05 -7.67 15.25
CA ILE A 25 -25.11 -6.66 15.26
C ILE A 25 -25.72 -6.62 13.85
N ALA A 26 -27.05 -6.62 13.78
CA ALA A 26 -27.76 -6.45 12.52
C ALA A 26 -27.44 -5.08 11.90
N GLU A 27 -27.08 -5.09 10.62
CA GLU A 27 -26.81 -3.88 9.85
C GLU A 27 -28.05 -2.96 9.84
N SER A 28 -27.82 -1.66 10.02
CA SER A 28 -28.85 -0.65 9.78
C SER A 28 -29.30 -0.70 8.32
N SER A 29 -30.57 -0.39 8.05
CA SER A 29 -31.11 -0.29 6.69
C SER A 29 -30.15 0.44 5.75
N PRO A 30 -29.90 -0.08 4.53
CA PRO A 30 -28.94 0.50 3.60
C PRO A 30 -29.35 1.93 3.25
N PRO A 31 -28.39 2.87 3.11
CA PRO A 31 -28.72 4.24 2.77
C PRO A 31 -29.36 4.32 1.39
N THR A 32 -30.41 5.13 1.26
CA THR A 32 -31.11 5.34 -0.01
C THR A 32 -30.39 6.33 -0.95
N ALA A 33 -29.32 6.97 -0.48
CA ALA A 33 -28.52 7.92 -1.24
C ALA A 33 -27.11 8.06 -0.65
N CYS A 34 -26.16 8.43 -1.50
CA CYS A 34 -24.77 8.56 -1.16
C CYS A 34 -24.54 9.73 -0.20
N ALA A 35 -23.98 9.46 0.99
CA ALA A 35 -23.76 10.52 1.98
C ALA A 35 -22.74 11.59 1.52
N LYS A 36 -21.91 11.29 0.51
CA LYS A 36 -20.92 12.22 -0.04
C LYS A 36 -21.43 13.04 -1.23
N CYS A 37 -22.09 12.40 -2.19
CA CYS A 37 -22.46 13.07 -3.45
C CYS A 37 -23.96 13.06 -3.76
N GLY A 38 -24.79 12.46 -2.90
CA GLY A 38 -26.25 12.41 -3.06
C GLY A 38 -26.75 11.42 -4.11
N SER A 39 -25.87 10.69 -4.81
CA SER A 39 -26.26 9.68 -5.79
C SER A 39 -27.08 8.56 -5.15
N SER A 40 -28.17 8.13 -5.78
CA SER A 40 -28.90 6.92 -5.40
C SER A 40 -28.30 5.64 -5.99
N ASP A 41 -27.27 5.76 -6.83
CA ASP A 41 -26.59 4.63 -7.46
C ASP A 41 -25.54 4.05 -6.50
N ILE A 42 -25.99 3.12 -5.65
CA ILE A 42 -25.21 2.43 -4.62
C ILE A 42 -25.20 0.94 -4.97
N ASP A 43 -24.01 0.34 -5.05
CA ASP A 43 -23.84 -1.08 -5.36
C ASP A 43 -24.11 -1.99 -4.14
N ALA A 44 -24.09 -3.30 -4.37
CA ALA A 44 -24.38 -4.31 -3.34
C ALA A 44 -23.34 -4.36 -2.20
N GLU A 45 -22.22 -3.64 -2.33
CA GLU A 45 -21.16 -3.52 -1.32
C GLU A 45 -21.21 -2.15 -0.60
N ASP A 46 -22.33 -1.42 -0.77
CA ASP A 46 -22.61 -0.08 -0.29
C ASP A 46 -21.76 1.03 -0.93
N TYR A 47 -21.02 0.82 -2.03
CA TYR A 47 -20.32 1.93 -2.68
C TYR A 47 -21.23 2.70 -3.60
N CYS A 48 -21.14 4.02 -3.50
CA CYS A 48 -21.66 4.91 -4.52
C CYS A 48 -20.93 4.65 -5.85
N ALA A 49 -21.63 4.19 -6.87
CA ALA A 49 -21.09 3.98 -8.21
C ALA A 49 -20.59 5.28 -8.86
N GLN A 50 -21.12 6.43 -8.42
CA GLN A 50 -20.73 7.75 -8.94
C GLN A 50 -19.43 8.28 -8.33
N CYS A 51 -19.20 8.09 -7.03
CA CYS A 51 -18.09 8.75 -6.33
C CYS A 51 -17.25 7.83 -5.43
N GLY A 52 -17.51 6.52 -5.48
CA GLY A 52 -16.78 5.51 -4.74
C GLY A 52 -16.91 5.58 -3.22
N PHE A 53 -17.83 6.41 -2.71
CA PHE A 53 -18.03 6.56 -1.29
C PHE A 53 -18.82 5.36 -0.75
N ARG A 54 -18.27 4.66 0.23
CA ARG A 54 -18.98 3.57 0.90
C ARG A 54 -20.01 4.14 1.88
N ASN A 55 -21.27 3.80 1.66
CA ASN A 55 -22.44 4.25 2.40
C ASN A 55 -22.74 3.38 3.61
N ALA A 56 -22.10 2.22 3.74
CA ALA A 56 -22.13 1.45 4.97
C ALA A 56 -21.83 2.38 6.15
N PRO A 57 -22.48 2.20 7.32
CA PRO A 57 -22.13 2.93 8.53
C PRO A 57 -20.65 2.69 8.78
N VAL A 58 -19.81 3.67 8.44
CA VAL A 58 -18.44 3.74 8.91
C VAL A 58 -18.59 3.63 10.42
N SER A 59 -18.00 2.61 11.06
CA SER A 59 -17.82 2.67 12.51
C SER A 59 -17.30 4.08 12.78
N SER A 60 -18.02 4.86 13.56
CA SER A 60 -18.13 6.32 13.49
C SER A 60 -16.87 7.15 13.78
N ALA A 61 -15.70 6.60 13.57
CA ALA A 61 -14.45 7.29 13.36
C ALA A 61 -13.84 6.75 12.05
N ILE A 62 -13.65 7.63 11.06
CA ILE A 62 -12.46 7.47 10.22
C ILE A 62 -11.32 7.32 11.23
N PRO A 63 -10.54 6.23 11.22
CA PRO A 63 -9.40 6.12 12.12
C PRO A 63 -8.60 7.41 12.02
N ASN A 64 -8.21 8.04 13.13
CA ASN A 64 -7.55 9.36 13.11
C ASN A 64 -6.32 9.41 12.18
N ASP A 65 -5.79 8.24 11.79
CA ASP A 65 -4.56 8.05 11.03
C ASP A 65 -4.80 7.57 9.58
N ARG A 66 -6.05 7.54 9.09
CA ARG A 66 -6.33 7.27 7.66
C ARG A 66 -5.93 8.48 6.81
N ILE A 67 -5.16 8.23 5.74
CA ILE A 67 -4.71 9.23 4.78
C ILE A 67 -5.44 9.02 3.46
N GLU A 68 -6.03 10.07 2.90
CA GLU A 68 -6.56 10.06 1.53
C GLU A 68 -6.00 11.23 0.73
N LEU A 69 -5.32 10.92 -0.37
CA LEU A 69 -4.71 11.90 -1.27
C LEU A 69 -5.38 11.83 -2.64
N ALA A 70 -6.01 12.90 -3.09
CA ALA A 70 -6.59 13.01 -4.43
C ALA A 70 -5.94 14.20 -5.16
N VAL A 71 -4.82 13.94 -5.85
CA VAL A 71 -4.02 14.98 -6.53
C VAL A 71 -4.69 15.41 -7.83
N SER A 72 -5.28 14.46 -8.56
CA SER A 72 -6.08 14.70 -9.76
C SER A 72 -7.07 13.54 -9.95
N PRO A 73 -8.01 13.62 -10.91
CA PRO A 73 -8.84 12.47 -11.29
C PRO A 73 -8.02 11.23 -11.64
N ARG A 74 -6.80 11.41 -12.17
CA ARG A 74 -5.92 10.30 -12.57
C ARG A 74 -4.98 9.83 -11.46
N LEU A 75 -4.66 10.66 -10.47
CA LEU A 75 -3.65 10.36 -9.45
C LEU A 75 -4.23 10.49 -8.04
N ALA A 76 -4.32 9.37 -7.34
CA ALA A 76 -4.82 9.34 -5.98
C ALA A 76 -4.29 8.14 -5.18
N GLY A 77 -4.50 8.15 -3.87
CA GLY A 77 -4.12 7.06 -2.99
C GLY A 77 -4.80 7.14 -1.64
N VAL A 78 -4.84 6.00 -0.96
CA VAL A 78 -5.44 5.83 0.36
C VAL A 78 -4.51 4.97 1.19
N SER A 79 -4.27 5.37 2.44
CA SER A 79 -3.60 4.57 3.47
C SER A 79 -4.54 4.48 4.66
N ASP A 80 -4.85 3.27 5.13
CA ASP A 80 -5.81 3.00 6.20
C ASP A 80 -5.16 2.08 7.23
N PRO A 81 -5.33 2.32 8.55
CA PRO A 81 -4.71 1.46 9.57
C PRO A 81 -5.29 0.04 9.64
N GLY A 82 -6.33 -0.26 8.86
CA GLY A 82 -6.99 -1.55 8.88
C GLY A 82 -7.99 -1.65 10.03
N LEU A 83 -8.12 -2.85 10.58
CA LEU A 83 -9.05 -3.19 11.67
C LEU A 83 -8.35 -3.70 12.93
N LYS A 84 -7.04 -3.97 12.86
CA LYS A 84 -6.28 -4.63 13.94
C LYS A 84 -5.16 -3.79 14.55
N HIS A 85 -4.65 -2.80 13.82
CA HIS A 85 -3.61 -1.91 14.33
C HIS A 85 -4.22 -0.67 14.97
N ASP A 86 -3.62 -0.23 16.08
CA ASP A 86 -4.05 0.99 16.79
C ASP A 86 -3.60 2.27 16.08
N ARG A 87 -2.60 2.17 15.18
CA ARG A 87 -2.03 3.27 14.41
C ARG A 87 -1.81 2.85 12.97
N ASN A 88 -1.66 3.84 12.10
CA ASN A 88 -1.17 3.62 10.74
C ASN A 88 0.35 3.79 10.70
N GLU A 89 1.07 2.70 10.48
CA GLU A 89 2.53 2.60 10.35
C GLU A 89 2.97 2.74 8.88
N ASP A 90 2.02 2.67 7.94
CA ASP A 90 2.24 3.02 6.55
C ASP A 90 2.24 4.55 6.34
N TYR A 91 2.89 4.99 5.27
CA TYR A 91 2.79 6.35 4.78
C TYR A 91 2.82 6.44 3.25
N ILE A 92 2.17 7.48 2.72
CA ILE A 92 2.02 7.71 1.28
C ILE A 92 2.22 9.18 0.91
N THR A 93 2.85 9.44 -0.22
CA THR A 93 2.79 10.76 -0.87
C THR A 93 2.67 10.65 -2.37
N LEU A 94 1.99 11.64 -2.96
CA LEU A 94 1.72 11.72 -4.39
C LEU A 94 1.97 13.15 -4.83
N GLN A 95 2.76 13.34 -5.87
CA GLN A 95 3.07 14.66 -6.41
C GLN A 95 2.94 14.67 -7.93
N THR A 96 2.39 15.76 -8.46
CA THR A 96 2.45 16.08 -9.88
C THR A 96 3.38 17.27 -10.07
N LEU A 97 4.38 17.14 -10.94
CA LEU A 97 5.29 18.24 -11.30
C LEU A 97 4.75 19.00 -12.52
N ASN A 98 4.17 18.25 -13.47
CA ASN A 98 3.42 18.72 -14.63
C ASN A 98 2.54 17.57 -15.15
N ASP A 99 1.75 17.80 -16.20
CA ASP A 99 0.72 16.85 -16.69
C ASP A 99 1.23 15.44 -17.05
N ASP A 100 2.53 15.29 -17.32
CA ASP A 100 3.17 14.03 -17.72
C ASP A 100 4.20 13.53 -16.69
N HIS A 101 4.44 14.28 -15.61
CA HIS A 101 5.45 14.00 -14.60
C HIS A 101 4.83 13.81 -13.22
N HIS A 102 4.84 12.57 -12.73
CA HIS A 102 4.25 12.20 -11.45
C HIS A 102 5.25 11.45 -10.56
N ILE A 103 5.10 11.63 -9.24
CA ILE A 103 5.84 10.90 -8.22
C ILE A 103 4.83 10.20 -7.32
N LEU A 104 5.02 8.91 -7.10
CA LEU A 104 4.26 8.11 -6.14
C LEU A 104 5.25 7.46 -5.18
N VAL A 105 5.00 7.53 -3.88
CA VAL A 105 5.82 6.85 -2.87
C VAL A 105 4.90 6.22 -1.83
N VAL A 106 5.13 4.94 -1.56
CA VAL A 106 4.51 4.17 -0.48
C VAL A 106 5.64 3.60 0.38
N CYS A 107 5.50 3.71 1.69
CA CYS A 107 6.39 3.08 2.67
C CYS A 107 5.53 2.39 3.72
N ASP A 108 5.96 1.20 4.10
CA ASP A 108 5.33 0.36 5.11
C ASP A 108 6.28 0.25 6.30
N GLY A 109 5.85 0.70 7.47
CA GLY A 109 6.66 0.73 8.68
C GLY A 109 6.82 -0.68 9.26
N VAL A 110 8.04 -1.10 9.55
CA VAL A 110 8.29 -2.45 10.10
C VAL A 110 7.77 -2.51 11.54
N SER A 111 6.64 -3.18 11.78
CA SER A 111 5.94 -3.17 13.09
C SER A 111 6.75 -3.69 14.28
N SER A 112 7.82 -4.47 14.07
CA SER A 112 8.73 -4.90 15.14
C SER A 112 9.74 -3.81 15.56
N SER A 113 9.88 -2.75 14.78
CA SER A 113 10.81 -1.65 15.04
C SER A 113 10.22 -0.57 15.94
N GLN A 114 11.09 0.28 16.51
CA GLN A 114 10.66 1.44 17.28
C GLN A 114 10.17 2.55 16.34
N THR A 115 8.99 3.12 16.62
CA THR A 115 8.41 4.25 15.85
C THR A 115 8.34 4.02 14.33
N PRO A 116 7.79 2.88 13.85
CA PRO A 116 7.73 2.55 12.42
C PRO A 116 6.97 3.60 11.60
N GLU A 117 5.95 4.25 12.19
CA GLU A 117 5.19 5.32 11.57
C GLU A 117 6.05 6.55 11.25
N LEU A 118 7.04 6.85 12.11
CA LEU A 118 7.98 7.94 11.87
C LEU A 118 8.99 7.56 10.79
N ALA A 119 9.40 6.29 10.72
CA ALA A 119 10.29 5.80 9.66
C ALA A 119 9.62 5.91 8.29
N ALA A 120 8.40 5.37 8.13
CA ALA A 120 7.65 5.45 6.88
C ALA A 120 7.42 6.90 6.44
N LYS A 121 6.99 7.77 7.37
CA LYS A 121 6.81 9.19 7.09
C LYS A 121 8.10 9.89 6.65
N ALA A 122 9.20 9.69 7.38
CA ALA A 122 10.48 10.33 7.07
C ALA A 122 11.04 9.88 5.72
N ALA A 123 10.89 8.59 5.39
CA ALA A 123 11.29 8.04 4.10
C ALA A 123 10.51 8.69 2.95
N VAL A 124 9.18 8.68 3.02
CA VAL A 124 8.30 9.26 2.01
C VAL A 124 8.59 10.75 1.78
N GLU A 125 8.70 11.54 2.85
CA GLU A 125 8.95 12.98 2.78
C GLU A 125 10.32 13.28 2.16
N ALA A 126 11.37 12.57 2.58
CA ALA A 126 12.72 12.76 2.07
C ALA A 126 12.86 12.34 0.60
N THR A 127 12.24 11.22 0.20
CA THR A 127 12.20 10.78 -1.20
C THR A 127 11.51 11.82 -2.07
N CYS A 128 10.31 12.26 -1.69
CA CYS A 128 9.55 13.24 -2.47
C CYS A 128 10.30 14.58 -2.59
N GLN A 129 10.85 15.10 -1.48
CA GLN A 129 11.61 16.34 -1.50
C GLN A 129 12.84 16.27 -2.42
N HIS A 130 13.53 15.12 -2.44
CA HIS A 130 14.66 14.91 -3.35
C HIS A 130 14.20 14.93 -4.81
N LEU A 131 13.17 14.15 -5.15
CA LEU A 131 12.68 13.99 -6.52
C LEU A 131 12.09 15.29 -7.10
N VAL A 132 11.33 16.04 -6.30
CA VAL A 132 10.79 17.36 -6.68
C VAL A 132 11.91 18.34 -7.04
N THR A 133 13.09 18.19 -6.44
CA THR A 133 14.25 19.04 -6.73
C THR A 133 15.06 18.53 -7.92
N ALA A 134 15.31 17.22 -7.98
CA ALA A 134 16.20 16.61 -8.96
C ALA A 134 15.60 16.53 -10.37
N LEU A 135 14.30 16.24 -10.50
CA LEU A 135 13.67 15.99 -11.80
C LEU A 135 13.54 17.27 -12.65
N PRO A 136 13.08 18.43 -12.13
CA PRO A 136 13.04 19.66 -12.91
C PRO A 136 14.42 20.16 -13.37
N ALA A 137 15.50 19.76 -12.68
CA ALA A 137 16.87 20.09 -13.06
C ALA A 137 17.39 19.24 -14.24
N GLY A 138 16.55 18.36 -14.82
CA GLY A 138 16.93 17.49 -15.93
C GLY A 138 17.73 16.26 -15.51
N GLY A 139 17.66 15.87 -14.22
CA GLY A 139 18.30 14.65 -13.73
C GLY A 139 17.74 13.39 -14.39
N GLU A 140 18.61 12.41 -14.66
CA GLU A 140 18.19 11.09 -15.12
C GLU A 140 17.39 10.37 -14.02
N SER A 141 16.25 9.78 -14.37
CA SER A 141 15.31 9.22 -13.38
C SER A 141 15.90 8.13 -12.50
N GLU A 142 16.78 7.26 -13.02
CA GLU A 142 17.43 6.21 -12.21
C GLU A 142 18.44 6.80 -11.22
N LEU A 143 19.17 7.86 -11.62
CA LEU A 143 20.08 8.56 -10.72
C LEU A 143 19.32 9.35 -9.66
N ALA A 144 18.23 10.02 -10.05
CA ALA A 144 17.34 10.72 -9.13
C ALA A 144 16.69 9.76 -8.13
N MET A 145 16.27 8.57 -8.59
CA MET A 145 15.71 7.52 -7.73
C MET A 145 16.74 7.01 -6.71
N ASN A 146 17.98 6.71 -7.15
CA ASN A 146 19.07 6.34 -6.23
C ASN A 146 19.31 7.42 -5.16
N GLY A 147 19.41 8.69 -5.58
CA GLY A 147 19.59 9.82 -4.67
C GLY A 147 18.43 9.98 -3.68
N ALA A 148 17.20 9.75 -4.14
CA ALA A 148 16.00 9.86 -3.33
C ALA A 148 15.88 8.76 -2.27
N ILE A 149 16.25 7.52 -2.60
CA ILE A 149 16.26 6.41 -1.63
C ILE A 149 17.43 6.57 -0.65
N ALA A 150 18.59 7.06 -1.10
CA ALA A 150 19.68 7.41 -0.19
C ALA A 150 19.29 8.54 0.79
N ALA A 151 18.51 9.52 0.33
CA ALA A 151 17.97 10.58 1.17
C ALA A 151 16.96 10.03 2.20
N ALA A 152 16.08 9.11 1.78
CA ALA A 152 15.16 8.40 2.68
C ALA A 152 15.90 7.58 3.74
N LEU A 153 16.89 6.77 3.35
CA LEU A 153 17.72 6.03 4.29
C LEU A 153 18.35 6.96 5.33
N LYS A 154 18.92 8.09 4.89
CA LYS A 154 19.52 9.07 5.80
C LYS A 154 18.49 9.66 6.77
N ALA A 155 17.27 9.94 6.31
CA ALA A 155 16.21 10.49 7.15
C ALA A 155 15.73 9.48 8.20
N VAL A 156 15.46 8.23 7.79
CA VAL A 156 15.07 7.14 8.71
C VAL A 156 16.17 6.89 9.75
N CYS A 157 17.41 6.82 9.30
CA CYS A 157 18.60 6.66 10.15
C CYS A 157 18.85 7.80 11.15
N ALA A 158 18.22 8.97 10.96
CA ALA A 158 18.36 10.11 11.85
C ALA A 158 17.28 10.14 12.95
N ILE A 159 16.30 9.24 12.90
CA ILE A 159 15.26 9.11 13.93
C ILE A 159 15.91 8.56 15.21
N PRO A 160 15.79 9.28 16.35
CA PRO A 160 16.29 8.79 17.63
C PRO A 160 15.55 7.52 18.06
N TYR A 161 16.28 6.55 18.61
CA TYR A 161 15.72 5.31 19.15
C TYR A 161 16.50 4.85 20.38
N HIS A 162 15.85 4.05 21.24
CA HIS A 162 16.44 3.55 22.46
C HIS A 162 17.17 2.22 22.19
N GLN A 163 18.49 2.26 22.01
CA GLN A 163 19.32 1.06 21.78
C GLN A 163 19.29 0.02 22.92
N GLN A 164 18.81 0.41 24.10
CA GLN A 164 18.76 -0.44 25.29
C GLN A 164 17.42 -1.15 25.46
N ASP A 165 16.40 -0.73 24.71
CA ASP A 165 15.12 -1.44 24.64
C ASP A 165 15.26 -2.53 23.56
N ASP A 166 14.65 -3.71 23.79
CA ASP A 166 14.68 -4.89 22.90
C ASP A 166 14.05 -4.65 21.49
N GLY A 167 13.84 -3.40 21.07
CA GLY A 167 13.23 -3.04 19.79
C GLY A 167 14.26 -2.65 18.73
N ASP A 168 14.05 -3.13 17.50
CA ASP A 168 14.87 -2.77 16.35
C ASP A 168 14.80 -1.25 16.06
N PRO A 169 15.86 -0.65 15.47
CA PRO A 169 15.82 0.77 15.10
C PRO A 169 14.66 1.06 14.13
N PRO A 170 14.13 2.30 14.12
CA PRO A 170 13.07 2.72 13.22
C PRO A 170 13.34 2.28 11.79
N SER A 171 12.41 1.49 11.25
CA SER A 171 12.60 0.81 9.98
C SER A 171 11.34 0.82 9.13
N THR A 172 11.53 0.86 7.81
CA THR A 172 10.41 0.88 6.84
C THR A 172 10.83 0.33 5.48
N THR A 173 9.89 -0.26 4.75
CA THR A 173 10.05 -0.56 3.32
C THR A 173 9.98 0.73 2.50
N ILE A 174 10.26 0.65 1.20
CA ILE A 174 9.96 1.72 0.26
C ILE A 174 9.62 1.14 -1.11
N VAL A 175 8.57 1.66 -1.73
CA VAL A 175 8.35 1.55 -3.18
C VAL A 175 8.00 2.93 -3.72
N ALA A 176 8.78 3.39 -4.68
CA ALA A 176 8.63 4.71 -5.29
C ALA A 176 8.58 4.58 -6.81
N ALA A 177 7.80 5.45 -7.46
CA ALA A 177 7.71 5.54 -8.90
C ALA A 177 7.86 6.99 -9.37
N ILE A 178 8.72 7.19 -10.37
CA ILE A 178 8.82 8.40 -11.18
C ILE A 178 8.18 8.09 -12.52
N VAL A 179 7.12 8.81 -12.86
CA VAL A 179 6.49 8.74 -14.18
C VAL A 179 6.95 9.94 -14.97
N GLN A 180 7.49 9.71 -16.16
CA GLN A 180 7.86 10.76 -17.12
C GLN A 180 7.38 10.37 -18.50
N THR A 181 6.37 11.08 -19.01
CA THR A 181 5.82 10.87 -20.34
C THR A 181 5.32 9.43 -20.53
N ASN A 182 6.12 8.55 -21.14
CA ASN A 182 5.78 7.17 -21.42
C ASN A 182 6.67 6.15 -20.66
N LYS A 183 7.40 6.59 -19.64
CA LYS A 183 8.26 5.73 -18.83
C LYS A 183 7.92 5.83 -17.35
N ILE A 184 8.10 4.72 -16.67
CA ILE A 184 7.98 4.59 -15.21
C ILE A 184 9.32 4.05 -14.70
N THR A 185 10.03 4.83 -13.90
CA THR A 185 11.21 4.35 -13.17
C THR A 185 10.80 4.06 -11.74
N ILE A 186 11.04 2.84 -11.28
CA ILE A 186 10.59 2.32 -9.99
C ILE A 186 11.83 2.01 -9.17
N GLY A 187 11.84 2.41 -7.90
CA GLY A 187 12.87 2.07 -6.93
C GLY A 187 12.21 1.47 -5.69
N TRP A 188 12.75 0.37 -5.18
CA TRP A 188 12.18 -0.29 -4.01
C TRP A 188 13.22 -0.99 -3.12
N LEU A 189 12.82 -1.16 -1.86
CA LEU A 189 13.40 -2.05 -0.86
C LEU A 189 12.28 -2.63 0.00
N GLY A 190 12.28 -3.93 0.23
CA GLY A 190 11.25 -4.65 0.99
C GLY A 190 10.23 -5.33 0.07
N ASP A 191 9.02 -5.51 0.56
CA ASP A 191 7.95 -6.30 -0.06
C ASP A 191 6.69 -5.48 -0.40
N SER A 192 6.73 -4.15 -0.25
CA SER A 192 5.77 -3.28 -0.92
C SER A 192 5.95 -3.38 -2.44
N ARG A 193 4.85 -3.37 -3.19
CA ARG A 193 4.85 -3.77 -4.60
C ARG A 193 4.36 -2.67 -5.53
N ALA A 194 4.86 -2.70 -6.76
CA ALA A 194 4.31 -1.94 -7.87
C ALA A 194 3.80 -2.87 -8.98
N TYR A 195 2.69 -2.49 -9.61
CA TYR A 195 2.02 -3.23 -10.67
C TYR A 195 1.66 -2.31 -11.84
N TRP A 196 1.79 -2.85 -13.05
CA TRP A 196 1.10 -2.34 -14.23
C TRP A 196 -0.13 -3.20 -14.52
N VAL A 197 -1.31 -2.59 -14.54
CA VAL A 197 -2.59 -3.28 -14.79
C VAL A 197 -3.24 -2.69 -16.04
N ALA A 198 -3.25 -3.45 -17.13
CA ALA A 198 -3.98 -3.14 -18.35
C ALA A 198 -5.28 -3.95 -18.42
N ALA A 199 -6.07 -3.78 -19.49
CA ALA A 199 -7.33 -4.50 -19.68
C ALA A 199 -7.14 -6.04 -19.71
N ASP A 200 -6.10 -6.51 -20.39
CA ASP A 200 -5.89 -7.96 -20.63
C ASP A 200 -4.65 -8.52 -19.93
N THR A 201 -3.85 -7.67 -19.28
CA THR A 201 -2.56 -8.06 -18.70
C THR A 201 -2.30 -7.38 -17.37
N ILE A 202 -1.65 -8.11 -16.47
CA ILE A 202 -1.05 -7.55 -15.26
C ILE A 202 0.42 -7.95 -15.20
N GLN A 203 1.27 -7.01 -14.79
CA GLN A 203 2.67 -7.24 -14.55
C GLN A 203 3.06 -6.66 -13.19
N GLN A 204 3.59 -7.51 -12.30
CA GLN A 204 4.31 -7.02 -11.12
C GLN A 204 5.65 -6.45 -11.59
N LEU A 205 5.93 -5.21 -11.20
CA LEU A 205 7.10 -4.45 -11.63
C LEU A 205 8.25 -4.50 -10.60
N THR A 206 7.97 -4.99 -9.39
CA THR A 206 8.93 -5.20 -8.31
C THR A 206 9.11 -6.69 -8.01
N GLN A 207 10.19 -7.03 -7.33
CA GLN A 207 10.40 -8.36 -6.74
C GLN A 207 10.66 -8.17 -5.25
N ASP A 208 9.86 -8.83 -4.41
CA ASP A 208 9.93 -8.66 -2.95
C ASP A 208 11.32 -9.05 -2.43
N ASP A 209 11.87 -8.22 -1.55
CA ASP A 209 13.05 -8.56 -0.77
C ASP A 209 12.63 -9.44 0.42
N SER A 210 12.47 -10.74 0.17
CA SER A 210 12.06 -11.75 1.15
C SER A 210 13.07 -12.88 1.27
N TRP A 211 13.11 -13.53 2.43
CA TRP A 211 13.96 -14.70 2.68
C TRP A 211 13.75 -15.81 1.63
N MET A 212 12.49 -16.07 1.24
CA MET A 212 12.20 -17.04 0.19
C MET A 212 12.90 -16.67 -1.13
N ASN A 213 12.75 -15.41 -1.56
CA ASN A 213 13.35 -14.94 -2.81
C ASN A 213 14.87 -15.00 -2.76
N ASP A 214 15.50 -14.68 -1.63
CA ASP A 214 16.94 -14.81 -1.43
C ASP A 214 17.43 -16.26 -1.50
N MET A 215 16.73 -17.20 -0.87
CA MET A 215 17.12 -18.61 -0.88
C MET A 215 17.02 -19.22 -2.28
N VAL A 216 16.00 -18.81 -3.03
CA VAL A 216 15.82 -19.20 -4.43
C VAL A 216 16.88 -18.55 -5.32
N ALA A 217 17.09 -17.24 -5.20
CA ALA A 217 18.06 -16.50 -6.01
C ALA A 217 19.51 -16.95 -5.76
N SER A 218 19.84 -17.33 -4.52
CA SER A 218 21.15 -17.90 -4.17
C SER A 218 21.31 -19.38 -4.51
N GLY A 219 20.26 -20.02 -5.05
CA GLY A 219 20.26 -21.44 -5.42
C GLY A 219 20.34 -22.41 -4.24
N LYS A 220 20.10 -21.93 -3.02
CA LYS A 220 20.16 -22.74 -1.79
C LYS A 220 18.92 -23.62 -1.62
N LEU A 221 17.76 -23.15 -2.09
CA LEU A 221 16.49 -23.87 -2.06
C LEU A 221 15.76 -23.71 -3.39
N SER A 222 14.96 -24.70 -3.78
CA SER A 222 13.94 -24.50 -4.82
C SER A 222 12.80 -23.62 -4.30
N GLU A 223 12.04 -23.02 -5.21
CA GLU A 223 10.86 -22.22 -4.86
C GLU A 223 9.84 -23.01 -4.03
N ALA A 224 9.65 -24.29 -4.36
CA ALA A 224 8.73 -25.17 -3.64
C ALA A 224 9.18 -25.47 -2.21
N GLU A 225 10.50 -25.55 -1.97
CA GLU A 225 11.08 -25.76 -0.63
C GLU A 225 11.07 -24.47 0.17
N ALA A 226 11.47 -23.35 -0.44
CA ALA A 226 11.54 -22.06 0.23
C ALA A 226 10.15 -21.58 0.69
N ARG A 227 9.09 -21.83 -0.09
CA ARG A 227 7.69 -21.52 0.25
C ARG A 227 7.17 -22.27 1.48
N GLN A 228 7.74 -23.42 1.82
CA GLN A 228 7.32 -24.20 3.00
C GLN A 228 7.94 -23.69 4.30
N SER A 229 8.91 -22.77 4.23
CA SER A 229 9.52 -22.18 5.41
C SER A 229 8.52 -21.31 6.16
N PRO A 230 8.47 -21.37 7.50
CA PRO A 230 7.68 -20.43 8.29
C PRO A 230 8.16 -18.97 8.13
N HIS A 231 9.37 -18.77 7.58
CA HIS A 231 9.96 -17.45 7.33
C HIS A 231 9.90 -17.06 5.85
N ALA A 232 9.11 -17.75 5.01
CA ALA A 232 9.12 -17.51 3.56
C ALA A 232 8.85 -16.04 3.20
N HIS A 233 7.96 -15.38 3.93
CA HIS A 233 7.57 -13.98 3.74
C HIS A 233 8.37 -12.99 4.60
N ALA A 234 9.36 -13.45 5.37
CA ALA A 234 10.15 -12.55 6.19
C ALA A 234 10.96 -11.60 5.29
N ILE A 235 10.74 -10.30 5.45
CA ILE A 235 11.48 -9.25 4.76
C ILE A 235 12.95 -9.32 5.22
N ASN A 236 13.88 -9.11 4.30
CA ASN A 236 15.32 -9.15 4.58
C ASN A 236 16.05 -7.84 4.23
N ARG A 237 15.34 -6.86 3.63
CA ARG A 237 15.88 -5.56 3.27
C ARG A 237 14.85 -4.47 3.52
N TRP A 238 15.29 -3.42 4.21
CA TRP A 238 14.48 -2.27 4.57
C TRP A 238 15.39 -1.04 4.72
N LEU A 239 14.78 0.13 4.86
CA LEU A 239 15.44 1.35 5.30
C LEU A 239 15.51 1.33 6.82
N GLY A 240 16.72 1.32 7.38
CA GLY A 240 16.94 1.26 8.83
C GLY A 240 18.41 1.46 9.18
N ALA A 241 18.68 1.83 10.43
CA ALA A 241 20.06 2.07 10.90
C ALA A 241 20.89 0.77 10.97
N ASP A 242 20.21 -0.36 11.14
CA ASP A 242 20.70 -1.74 11.15
C ASP A 242 20.92 -2.32 9.74
N ALA A 243 20.20 -1.81 8.74
CA ALA A 243 20.23 -2.32 7.36
C ALA A 243 21.06 -1.45 6.38
N ARG A 244 21.84 -0.47 6.88
CA ARG A 244 22.56 0.52 6.05
C ARG A 244 23.41 -0.09 4.93
N GLU A 245 24.11 -1.19 5.20
CA GLU A 245 25.00 -1.83 4.23
C GLU A 245 24.22 -2.57 3.12
N ASN A 246 22.96 -2.94 3.38
CA ASN A 246 22.10 -3.70 2.46
C ASN A 246 21.03 -2.83 1.77
N ALA A 247 20.98 -1.53 2.06
CA ALA A 247 19.97 -0.59 1.58
C ALA A 247 20.23 -0.03 0.16
N THR A 248 20.96 -0.77 -0.70
CA THR A 248 21.13 -0.40 -2.11
C THR A 248 19.85 -0.70 -2.88
N PRO A 249 19.07 0.27 -3.37
CA PRO A 249 17.76 -0.03 -3.93
C PRO A 249 17.82 -0.88 -5.21
N SER A 250 16.81 -1.71 -5.38
CA SER A 250 16.49 -2.26 -6.69
C SER A 250 15.82 -1.17 -7.51
N ILE A 251 16.26 -0.98 -8.76
CA ILE A 251 15.71 0.03 -9.68
C ILE A 251 15.42 -0.61 -11.03
N ALA A 252 14.24 -0.33 -11.58
CA ALA A 252 13.84 -0.79 -12.90
C ALA A 252 13.07 0.31 -13.65
N THR A 253 13.24 0.34 -14.98
CA THR A 253 12.49 1.24 -15.85
C THR A 253 11.55 0.43 -16.75
N PHE A 254 10.28 0.84 -16.78
CA PHE A 254 9.21 0.23 -17.57
C PHE A 254 8.68 1.24 -18.60
N THR A 255 8.47 0.79 -19.83
CA THR A 255 7.85 1.63 -20.89
C THR A 255 6.35 1.38 -20.89
N ILE A 256 5.55 2.43 -20.77
CA ILE A 256 4.09 2.39 -20.75
C ILE A 256 3.58 1.91 -22.12
N PRO A 257 2.92 0.73 -22.20
CA PRO A 257 2.52 0.15 -23.46
C PRO A 257 1.20 0.71 -24.01
N GLY A 258 0.42 1.41 -23.19
CA GLY A 258 -0.90 1.93 -23.55
C GLY A 258 -1.74 2.28 -22.32
N SER A 259 -3.05 2.10 -22.43
CA SER A 259 -3.99 2.38 -21.33
C SER A 259 -3.89 1.33 -20.23
N GLY A 260 -3.97 1.80 -18.98
CA GLY A 260 -3.91 0.98 -17.80
C GLY A 260 -3.75 1.80 -16.53
N TYR A 261 -3.35 1.14 -15.46
CA TYR A 261 -3.07 1.72 -14.16
C TYR A 261 -1.66 1.35 -13.72
N LEU A 262 -0.92 2.35 -13.22
CA LEU A 262 0.19 2.09 -12.31
C LEU A 262 -0.38 2.04 -10.89
N LEU A 263 -0.16 0.93 -10.18
CA LEU A 263 -0.61 0.72 -8.81
C LEU A 263 0.59 0.40 -7.92
N LEU A 264 0.76 1.15 -6.83
CA LEU A 264 1.70 0.82 -5.75
C LEU A 264 0.88 0.42 -4.51
N CYS A 265 1.33 -0.58 -3.76
CA CYS A 265 0.67 -0.97 -2.52
C CYS A 265 1.61 -1.58 -1.48
N SER A 266 1.23 -1.46 -0.20
CA SER A 266 1.81 -2.24 0.90
C SER A 266 1.25 -3.67 0.91
N ASP A 267 1.77 -4.49 1.82
CA ASP A 267 1.38 -5.89 1.93
C ASP A 267 -0.06 -6.09 2.45
N GLY A 268 -0.59 -5.12 3.19
CA GLY A 268 -1.97 -5.12 3.64
C GLY A 268 -2.99 -5.14 2.51
N LEU A 269 -2.62 -4.79 1.26
CA LEU A 269 -3.45 -5.10 0.08
C LEU A 269 -3.11 -6.46 -0.52
N TRP A 270 -1.85 -6.69 -0.88
CA TRP A 270 -1.50 -7.84 -1.71
C TRP A 270 -1.63 -9.18 -0.96
N ASN A 271 -1.58 -9.19 0.38
CA ASN A 271 -1.88 -10.37 1.19
C ASN A 271 -3.32 -10.89 0.98
N TYR A 272 -4.26 -10.02 0.60
CA TYR A 272 -5.64 -10.40 0.25
C TYR A 272 -5.87 -10.64 -1.25
N THR A 273 -4.83 -10.42 -2.06
CA THR A 273 -4.79 -10.69 -3.51
C THR A 273 -3.46 -11.38 -3.87
N PRO A 274 -3.18 -12.58 -3.33
CA PRO A 274 -1.85 -13.18 -3.35
C PRO A 274 -1.31 -13.47 -4.76
N THR A 275 -2.19 -13.54 -5.76
CA THR A 275 -1.78 -13.60 -7.16
C THR A 275 -2.06 -12.28 -7.88
N ALA A 276 -1.17 -11.91 -8.81
CA ALA A 276 -1.38 -10.74 -9.66
C ALA A 276 -2.73 -10.82 -10.41
N SER A 277 -3.14 -12.01 -10.88
CA SER A 277 -4.44 -12.18 -11.54
C SER A 277 -5.63 -11.81 -10.65
N GLN A 278 -5.61 -12.15 -9.36
CA GLN A 278 -6.68 -11.74 -8.42
C GLN A 278 -6.72 -10.22 -8.23
N LEU A 279 -5.54 -9.57 -8.14
CA LEU A 279 -5.48 -8.11 -8.09
C LEU A 279 -6.02 -7.48 -9.37
N ALA A 280 -5.70 -8.04 -10.54
CA ALA A 280 -6.21 -7.57 -11.83
C ALA A 280 -7.74 -7.66 -11.89
N GLU A 281 -8.32 -8.81 -11.52
CA GLU A 281 -9.77 -9.01 -11.45
C GLU A 281 -10.44 -7.98 -10.54
N LEU A 282 -9.81 -7.65 -9.41
CA LEU A 282 -10.32 -6.66 -8.47
C LEU A 282 -10.26 -5.24 -9.04
N VAL A 283 -9.14 -4.87 -9.65
CA VAL A 283 -8.98 -3.58 -10.34
C VAL A 283 -10.01 -3.44 -11.47
N HIS A 284 -10.22 -4.49 -12.26
CA HIS A 284 -11.22 -4.50 -13.35
C HIS A 284 -12.65 -4.41 -12.84
N ARG A 285 -12.98 -5.09 -11.74
CA ARG A 285 -14.29 -4.99 -11.07
C ARG A 285 -14.59 -3.58 -10.60
N TYR A 286 -13.57 -2.87 -10.12
CA TYR A 286 -13.70 -1.56 -9.50
C TYR A 286 -13.28 -0.40 -10.40
N VAL A 287 -13.10 -0.64 -11.71
CA VAL A 287 -12.80 0.40 -12.70
C VAL A 287 -13.69 1.61 -12.46
N ALA A 288 -13.04 2.75 -12.30
CA ALA A 288 -13.69 4.02 -12.05
C ALA A 288 -12.97 5.13 -12.83
N PRO A 289 -13.69 6.19 -13.23
CA PRO A 289 -13.08 7.36 -13.85
C PRO A 289 -12.03 8.03 -12.95
N ASP A 290 -12.31 8.05 -11.64
CA ASP A 290 -11.47 8.70 -10.64
C ASP A 290 -10.60 7.69 -9.90
N ALA A 291 -9.29 7.90 -9.90
CA ALA A 291 -8.32 7.07 -9.19
C ALA A 291 -8.63 6.94 -7.70
N ILE A 292 -9.16 7.99 -7.06
CA ILE A 292 -9.50 7.94 -5.63
C ILE A 292 -10.62 6.95 -5.33
N VAL A 293 -11.54 6.71 -6.28
CA VAL A 293 -12.61 5.72 -6.14
C VAL A 293 -12.02 4.32 -6.16
N LEU A 294 -11.13 4.06 -7.12
CA LEU A 294 -10.43 2.78 -7.21
C LEU A 294 -9.60 2.52 -5.96
N SER A 295 -8.79 3.49 -5.50
CA SER A 295 -7.99 3.34 -4.28
C SER A 295 -8.85 3.03 -3.05
N ARG A 296 -9.98 3.74 -2.85
CA ARG A 296 -10.90 3.45 -1.73
C ARG A 296 -11.49 2.06 -1.80
N ARG A 297 -11.94 1.62 -2.98
CA ARG A 297 -12.53 0.29 -3.17
C ARG A 297 -11.52 -0.83 -2.91
N LEU A 298 -10.28 -0.67 -3.35
CA LEU A 298 -9.20 -1.63 -3.08
C LEU A 298 -8.87 -1.72 -1.58
N VAL A 299 -8.74 -0.57 -0.91
CA VAL A 299 -8.48 -0.54 0.55
C VAL A 299 -9.62 -1.21 1.30
N GLU A 300 -10.86 -0.83 1.00
CA GLU A 300 -12.00 -1.36 1.73
C GLU A 300 -12.28 -2.84 1.40
N TYR A 301 -11.92 -3.32 0.20
CA TYR A 301 -11.88 -4.75 -0.07
C TYR A 301 -10.96 -5.46 0.93
N ALA A 302 -9.70 -5.02 1.08
CA ALA A 302 -8.77 -5.59 2.04
C ALA A 302 -9.28 -5.51 3.49
N ARG A 303 -9.90 -4.39 3.88
CA ARG A 303 -10.58 -4.24 5.19
C ARG A 303 -11.69 -5.29 5.35
N SER A 304 -12.52 -5.49 4.34
CA SER A 304 -13.62 -6.47 4.36
C SER A 304 -13.12 -7.93 4.45
N GLN A 305 -11.93 -8.21 3.94
CA GLN A 305 -11.28 -9.52 4.04
C GLN A 305 -10.60 -9.75 5.41
N GLY A 306 -10.64 -8.76 6.31
CA GLY A 306 -10.20 -8.88 7.69
C GLY A 306 -9.34 -7.71 8.17
N GLY A 307 -8.76 -6.92 7.27
CA GLY A 307 -7.96 -5.72 7.58
C GLY A 307 -6.93 -5.95 8.69
N ARG A 308 -6.14 -7.01 8.56
CA ARG A 308 -5.21 -7.46 9.61
C ARG A 308 -3.98 -6.58 9.74
N ASP A 309 -3.63 -5.86 8.68
CA ASP A 309 -2.50 -4.94 8.62
C ASP A 309 -2.95 -3.53 8.21
N ASN A 310 -2.02 -2.58 8.23
CA ASN A 310 -2.16 -1.31 7.54
C ASN A 310 -2.24 -1.52 6.02
N ILE A 311 -3.08 -0.75 5.34
CA ILE A 311 -3.41 -0.97 3.93
C ILE A 311 -3.19 0.32 3.17
N THR A 312 -2.19 0.33 2.29
CA THR A 312 -1.86 1.49 1.47
C THR A 312 -1.92 1.16 -0.01
N VAL A 313 -2.57 2.04 -0.78
CA VAL A 313 -2.75 1.92 -2.22
C VAL A 313 -2.57 3.28 -2.88
N ALA A 314 -1.68 3.37 -3.86
CA ALA A 314 -1.50 4.52 -4.73
C ALA A 314 -1.82 4.13 -6.18
N VAL A 315 -2.56 4.97 -6.89
CA VAL A 315 -3.01 4.71 -8.27
C VAL A 315 -2.73 5.92 -9.16
N LEU A 316 -2.11 5.66 -10.31
CA LEU A 316 -2.09 6.57 -11.45
C LEU A 316 -2.78 5.91 -12.66
N SER A 317 -3.83 6.55 -13.17
CA SER A 317 -4.62 6.12 -14.32
C SER A 317 -4.06 6.69 -15.63
N PHE A 318 -3.94 5.82 -16.63
CA PHE A 318 -3.59 6.12 -18.02
C PHE A 318 -4.74 5.78 -18.98
N LEU A 319 -5.97 5.70 -18.47
CA LEU A 319 -7.14 5.52 -19.32
C LEU A 319 -7.31 6.75 -20.24
N ILE A 320 -7.62 6.48 -21.50
CA ILE A 320 -7.85 7.47 -22.56
C ILE A 320 -9.37 7.68 -22.71
#